data_AF-A0A837KRJ1-F1
#
_entry.id   AF-A0A837KRJ1-F1
#
_cell.length_a   1.000
_cell.length_b   1.000
_cell.length_c   1.000
_cell.angle_alpha   90.00
_cell.angle_beta   90.00
_cell.angle_gamma   90.00
#
_symmetry.space_group_name_H-M   'P 1'
#
loop_
_entity.id
_entity.type
_entity.pdbx_description
1 polymer ?
#
loop_
_entity_poly.entity_id
_entity_poly.type
_entity_poly.pdbx_seq_one_letter_code
_entity_poly.pdbx_strand_id
1 'polypeptide(L)'
;MSLLKEVILQWFFAIIPFVFFNIYYRDKMRNYSRSFIAITSSACMFLAMTFAPSVMNGMFFDIRHVIILFGLVYGGIEVAMLLLIEALVYRYYLGGEGTWVAMLILTVNFVISLFLYRHYKASYRKTLYLFMTSAIFSTVALGTTYYFFPTYVTQHLVYYTIAIPIQNFFGLWLLMSLFSKCVSDKELFIRHAQNEKIQTMSHVAASLAHEVRNPLTAVKGFLKLIQECPENLVKVDQYIRISLDEIQRTEAILTEYLAISKPLKERHEIINVSEHLHAIREVMLPFANMHNVELTLQDFERPVTIKANPDEFKQVLVNFIKNAIEACSDISDGKVSLDLLIERNKALLVIKDNGVGMDAGQISRLGTIYFSTKTTGTGLGLTYSYHVIHAIGGTVNVSSKPRVGTKFTIMLPYKAQ
;
A
#
# COMPACT_ATOMS: atom_id res chain seq x y z
N MET A 1 1.60 -30.69 -37.85
CA MET A 1 2.41 -30.38 -36.64
C MET A 1 2.81 -28.90 -36.55
N SER A 2 2.87 -28.13 -37.66
CA SER A 2 3.13 -26.67 -37.66
C SER A 2 1.97 -25.85 -37.06
N LEU A 3 0.73 -26.09 -37.50
CA LEU A 3 -0.45 -25.31 -37.07
C LEU A 3 -0.67 -25.30 -35.55
N LEU A 4 -0.46 -26.44 -34.88
CA LEU A 4 -0.59 -26.53 -33.42
C LEU A 4 0.46 -25.66 -32.70
N LYS A 5 1.69 -25.61 -33.21
CA LYS A 5 2.75 -24.76 -32.64
C LYS A 5 2.38 -23.28 -32.77
N GLU A 6 1.84 -22.89 -33.91
CA GLU A 6 1.42 -21.51 -34.17
C GLU A 6 0.23 -21.11 -33.27
N VAL A 7 -0.76 -22.00 -33.07
CA VAL A 7 -1.87 -21.75 -32.14
C VAL A 7 -1.41 -21.63 -30.70
N ILE A 8 -0.48 -22.48 -30.25
CA ILE A 8 0.11 -22.40 -28.90
C ILE A 8 0.87 -21.08 -28.73
N LEU A 9 1.63 -20.66 -29.74
CA LEU A 9 2.36 -19.39 -29.71
C LEU A 9 1.40 -18.20 -29.57
N GLN A 10 0.26 -18.23 -30.27
CA GLN A 10 -0.78 -17.21 -30.13
C GLN A 10 -1.31 -17.15 -28.69
N TRP A 11 -1.63 -18.29 -28.08
CA TRP A 11 -2.06 -18.31 -26.67
C TRP A 11 -0.97 -17.82 -25.70
N PHE A 12 0.30 -18.09 -26.00
CA PHE A 12 1.41 -17.54 -25.23
C PHE A 12 1.46 -16.00 -25.30
N PHE A 13 1.25 -15.42 -26.48
CA PHE A 13 1.13 -13.96 -26.60
C PHE A 13 -0.09 -13.40 -25.86
N ALA A 14 -1.22 -14.12 -25.87
CA ALA A 14 -2.44 -13.69 -25.17
C ALA A 14 -2.19 -13.45 -23.67
N ILE A 15 -1.37 -14.29 -23.02
CA ILE A 15 -1.18 -14.27 -21.57
C ILE A 15 -0.11 -13.28 -21.09
N ILE A 16 0.57 -12.56 -21.99
CA ILE A 16 1.58 -11.55 -21.64
C ILE A 16 1.07 -10.53 -20.59
N PRO A 17 -0.13 -9.92 -20.70
CA PRO A 17 -0.60 -8.96 -19.72
C PRO A 17 -0.71 -9.55 -18.32
N PHE A 18 -1.10 -10.83 -18.22
CA PHE A 18 -1.15 -11.58 -16.97
C PHE A 18 0.25 -11.82 -16.38
N VAL A 19 1.22 -12.22 -17.20
CA VAL A 19 2.60 -12.44 -16.74
C VAL A 19 3.23 -11.14 -16.22
N PHE A 20 3.16 -10.07 -17.02
CA PHE A 20 3.71 -8.77 -16.63
C PHE A 20 3.00 -8.18 -15.42
N PHE A 21 1.70 -8.45 -15.24
CA PHE A 21 0.97 -7.99 -14.05
C PHE A 21 1.56 -8.60 -12.78
N ASN A 22 1.79 -9.92 -12.78
CA ASN A 22 2.36 -10.63 -11.63
C ASN A 22 3.79 -10.21 -11.31
N ILE A 23 4.56 -9.73 -12.29
CA ILE A 23 5.92 -9.22 -12.07
C ILE A 23 5.88 -7.77 -11.58
N TYR A 24 5.20 -6.88 -12.30
CA TYR A 24 5.28 -5.44 -12.06
C TYR A 24 4.45 -4.96 -10.86
N TYR A 25 3.34 -5.64 -10.56
CA TYR A 25 2.43 -5.29 -9.44
C TYR A 25 2.60 -6.17 -8.21
N ARG A 26 3.59 -7.06 -8.19
CA ARG A 26 3.88 -7.95 -7.05
C ARG A 26 3.90 -7.19 -5.73
N ASP A 27 4.79 -6.21 -5.63
CA ASP A 27 5.07 -5.49 -4.37
C ASP A 27 4.38 -4.13 -4.26
N LYS A 28 3.49 -3.80 -5.20
CA LYS A 28 2.79 -2.50 -5.21
C LYS A 28 1.47 -2.57 -4.45
N MET A 29 1.17 -1.58 -3.62
CA MET A 29 -0.13 -1.42 -2.93
C MET A 29 -1.20 -0.80 -3.83
N ARG A 30 -1.22 -1.22 -5.10
CA ARG A 30 -2.23 -0.84 -6.08
C ARG A 30 -2.43 -2.00 -7.04
N ASN A 31 -3.62 -2.06 -7.63
CA ASN A 31 -3.90 -2.98 -8.72
C ASN A 31 -3.29 -2.42 -10.04
N TYR A 32 -3.76 -2.85 -11.20
CA TYR A 32 -3.27 -2.37 -12.49
C TYR A 32 -3.65 -0.90 -12.81
N SER A 33 -2.97 -0.29 -13.78
CA SER A 33 -3.32 1.02 -14.35
C SER A 33 -3.80 0.89 -15.80
N ARG A 34 -4.56 1.89 -16.30
CA ARG A 34 -4.97 1.94 -17.71
C ARG A 34 -3.77 1.89 -18.66
N SER A 35 -2.73 2.68 -18.38
CA SER A 35 -1.52 2.73 -19.21
C SER A 35 -0.83 1.37 -19.28
N PHE A 36 -0.79 0.63 -18.16
CA PHE A 36 -0.24 -0.72 -18.14
C PHE A 36 -1.00 -1.64 -19.10
N ILE A 37 -2.35 -1.68 -19.03
CA ILE A 37 -3.18 -2.49 -19.92
C ILE A 37 -2.96 -2.09 -21.38
N ALA A 38 -2.88 -0.79 -21.68
CA ALA A 38 -2.67 -0.30 -23.04
C ALA A 38 -1.32 -0.77 -23.61
N ILE A 39 -0.23 -0.59 -22.87
CA ILE A 39 1.12 -0.97 -23.30
C ILE A 39 1.22 -2.48 -23.49
N THR A 40 0.79 -3.27 -22.51
CA THR A 40 0.89 -4.73 -22.63
C THR A 40 0.00 -5.26 -23.74
N SER A 41 -1.22 -4.76 -23.89
CA SER A 41 -2.14 -5.24 -24.92
C SER A 41 -1.71 -4.84 -26.32
N SER A 42 -1.11 -3.64 -26.49
CA SER A 42 -0.54 -3.19 -27.76
C SER A 42 0.64 -4.08 -28.17
N ALA A 43 1.57 -4.35 -27.25
CA ALA A 43 2.65 -5.30 -27.51
C ALA A 43 2.13 -6.71 -27.87
N CYS A 44 1.07 -7.18 -27.21
CA CYS A 44 0.42 -8.45 -27.57
C CYS A 44 -0.18 -8.41 -28.96
N MET A 45 -0.86 -7.31 -29.32
CA MET A 45 -1.51 -7.14 -30.62
C MET A 45 -0.48 -7.24 -31.74
N PHE A 46 0.59 -6.46 -31.62
CA PHE A 46 1.70 -6.48 -32.57
C PHE A 46 2.29 -7.89 -32.73
N LEU A 47 2.62 -8.59 -31.64
CA LEU A 47 3.18 -9.95 -31.70
C LEU A 47 2.20 -10.96 -32.30
N ALA A 48 0.94 -10.92 -31.88
CA ALA A 48 -0.10 -11.83 -32.37
C ALA A 48 -0.31 -11.69 -33.87
N MET A 49 -0.33 -10.46 -34.40
CA MET A 49 -0.51 -10.23 -35.83
C MET A 49 0.77 -10.48 -36.64
N THR A 50 1.96 -10.22 -36.09
CA THR A 50 3.25 -10.48 -36.76
C THR A 50 3.45 -11.97 -37.02
N PHE A 51 3.10 -12.80 -36.04
CA PHE A 51 3.29 -14.26 -36.09
C PHE A 51 1.96 -15.01 -36.27
N ALA A 52 1.03 -14.41 -37.03
CA ALA A 52 -0.28 -15.01 -37.28
C ALA A 52 -0.15 -16.29 -38.13
N PRO A 53 -0.83 -17.39 -37.75
CA PRO A 53 -0.88 -18.59 -38.60
C PRO A 53 -1.57 -18.27 -39.93
N SER A 54 -0.97 -18.71 -41.03
CA SER A 54 -1.55 -18.62 -42.37
C SER A 54 -1.82 -20.02 -42.91
N VAL A 55 -3.08 -20.34 -43.19
CA VAL A 55 -3.47 -21.60 -43.83
C VAL A 55 -3.25 -21.54 -45.35
N MET A 56 -3.29 -20.33 -45.93
CA MET A 56 -2.93 -20.00 -47.31
C MET A 56 -2.42 -18.54 -47.41
N ASN A 57 -1.74 -18.20 -48.50
CA ASN A 57 -1.22 -16.85 -48.75
C ASN A 57 -2.32 -15.78 -48.64
N GLY A 58 -2.17 -14.85 -47.68
CA GLY A 58 -3.03 -13.66 -47.53
C GLY A 58 -4.20 -13.77 -46.54
N MET A 59 -4.49 -14.97 -46.03
CA MET A 59 -5.60 -15.25 -45.08
C MET A 59 -5.04 -15.63 -43.70
N PHE A 60 -5.07 -14.67 -42.77
CA PHE A 60 -4.51 -14.79 -41.43
C PHE A 60 -5.61 -14.82 -40.36
N PHE A 61 -5.50 -15.75 -39.41
CA PHE A 61 -6.41 -15.86 -38.27
C PHE A 61 -5.62 -15.89 -36.97
N ASP A 62 -5.73 -14.83 -36.17
CA ASP A 62 -5.01 -14.66 -34.91
C ASP A 62 -5.98 -14.28 -33.78
N ILE A 63 -5.43 -14.00 -32.61
CA ILE A 63 -6.19 -13.70 -31.38
C ILE A 63 -6.54 -12.20 -31.22
N ARG A 64 -6.45 -11.35 -32.26
CA ARG A 64 -6.65 -9.89 -32.12
C ARG A 64 -7.95 -9.49 -31.43
N HIS A 65 -9.05 -10.19 -31.71
CA HIS A 65 -10.35 -9.91 -31.07
C HIS A 65 -10.35 -10.22 -29.57
N VAL A 66 -9.57 -11.21 -29.14
CA VAL A 66 -9.35 -11.53 -27.72
C VAL A 66 -8.66 -10.37 -27.03
N ILE A 67 -7.61 -9.83 -27.65
CA ILE A 67 -6.81 -8.72 -27.10
C ILE A 67 -7.64 -7.44 -27.03
N ILE A 68 -8.47 -7.15 -28.04
CA ILE A 68 -9.37 -5.98 -28.04
C ILE A 68 -10.43 -6.10 -26.94
N LEU A 69 -11.09 -7.26 -26.80
CA LEU A 69 -12.09 -7.43 -25.74
C LEU A 69 -11.44 -7.33 -24.36
N PHE A 70 -10.24 -7.90 -24.18
CA PHE A 70 -9.46 -7.75 -22.95
C PHE A 70 -9.16 -6.29 -22.64
N GLY A 71 -8.63 -5.55 -23.62
CA GLY A 71 -8.36 -4.12 -23.52
C GLY A 71 -9.62 -3.31 -23.19
N LEU A 72 -10.77 -3.67 -23.73
CA LEU A 72 -12.06 -3.03 -23.43
C LEU A 72 -12.53 -3.31 -22.00
N VAL A 73 -12.42 -4.56 -21.53
CA VAL A 73 -12.86 -4.95 -20.19
C VAL A 73 -12.00 -4.29 -19.11
N TYR A 74 -10.67 -4.34 -19.25
CA TYR A 74 -9.74 -3.88 -18.20
C TYR A 74 -9.21 -2.45 -18.44
N GLY A 75 -8.95 -2.07 -19.68
CA GLY A 75 -8.43 -0.74 -20.05
C GLY A 75 -9.52 0.30 -20.37
N GLY A 76 -10.72 -0.15 -20.75
CA GLY A 76 -11.84 0.71 -21.12
C GLY A 76 -11.88 1.06 -22.61
N ILE A 77 -12.83 1.92 -22.99
CA ILE A 77 -13.13 2.23 -24.40
C ILE A 77 -11.94 2.90 -25.10
N GLU A 78 -11.24 3.83 -24.44
CA GLU A 78 -10.06 4.51 -24.99
C GLU A 78 -8.97 3.52 -25.42
N VAL A 79 -8.64 2.56 -24.55
CA VAL A 79 -7.64 1.52 -24.84
C VAL A 79 -8.12 0.62 -25.97
N ALA A 80 -9.40 0.23 -25.96
CA ALA A 80 -9.96 -0.61 -27.01
C ALA A 80 -9.96 0.08 -28.38
N MET A 81 -10.24 1.39 -28.43
CA MET A 81 -10.15 2.21 -29.65
C MET A 81 -8.71 2.29 -30.17
N LEU A 82 -7.73 2.48 -29.29
CA LEU A 82 -6.31 2.46 -29.65
C LEU A 82 -5.93 1.11 -30.27
N LEU A 83 -6.31 0.00 -29.64
CA LEU A 83 -6.03 -1.36 -30.14
C LEU A 83 -6.75 -1.65 -31.47
N LEU A 84 -7.97 -1.11 -31.66
CA LEU A 84 -8.69 -1.22 -32.92
C LEU A 84 -7.94 -0.50 -34.05
N ILE A 85 -7.51 0.73 -33.82
CA ILE A 85 -6.75 1.52 -34.79
C ILE A 85 -5.43 0.82 -35.12
N GLU A 86 -4.69 0.37 -34.10
CA GLU A 86 -3.47 -0.41 -34.27
C GLU A 86 -3.69 -1.64 -35.16
N ALA A 87 -4.72 -2.44 -34.84
CA ALA A 87 -5.04 -3.65 -35.60
C ALA A 87 -5.49 -3.36 -37.04
N LEU A 88 -6.22 -2.27 -37.29
CA LEU A 88 -6.61 -1.85 -38.64
C LEU A 88 -5.40 -1.40 -39.46
N VAL A 89 -4.55 -0.54 -38.90
CA VAL A 89 -3.33 -0.04 -39.57
C VAL A 89 -2.38 -1.18 -39.87
N TYR A 90 -2.16 -2.08 -38.91
CA TYR A 90 -1.26 -3.21 -39.10
C TYR A 90 -1.82 -4.22 -40.11
N ARG A 91 -3.15 -4.44 -40.14
CA ARG A 91 -3.77 -5.30 -41.16
C ARG A 91 -3.65 -4.69 -42.56
N TYR A 92 -3.78 -3.38 -42.70
CA TYR A 92 -3.56 -2.67 -43.96
C TYR A 92 -2.13 -2.90 -44.48
N TYR A 93 -1.14 -2.75 -43.59
CA TYR A 93 0.28 -2.96 -43.91
C TYR A 93 0.58 -4.38 -44.39
N LEU A 94 0.00 -5.41 -43.75
CA LEU A 94 0.22 -6.82 -44.13
C LEU A 94 -0.33 -7.15 -45.53
N GLY A 95 -1.36 -6.46 -46.00
CA GLY A 95 -1.99 -6.71 -47.30
C GLY A 95 -2.56 -8.12 -47.50
N GLY A 96 -2.79 -8.49 -48.76
CA GLY A 96 -3.37 -9.78 -49.20
C GLY A 96 -4.85 -9.69 -49.60
N GLU A 97 -5.33 -10.72 -50.30
CA GLU A 97 -6.69 -10.76 -50.90
C GLU A 97 -7.82 -10.60 -49.88
N GLY A 98 -7.62 -11.04 -48.62
CA GLY A 98 -8.61 -10.95 -47.54
C GLY A 98 -8.54 -9.69 -46.68
N THR A 99 -7.85 -8.62 -47.10
CA THR A 99 -7.59 -7.45 -46.24
C THR A 99 -8.88 -6.72 -45.84
N TRP A 100 -9.72 -6.34 -46.82
CA TRP A 100 -10.97 -5.62 -46.56
C TRP A 100 -11.97 -6.43 -45.74
N VAL A 101 -12.05 -7.74 -46.01
CA VAL A 101 -12.91 -8.66 -45.26
C VAL A 101 -12.47 -8.75 -43.79
N ALA A 102 -11.16 -8.84 -43.54
CA ALA A 102 -10.62 -8.86 -42.18
C ALA A 102 -10.89 -7.55 -41.42
N MET A 103 -10.79 -6.39 -42.08
CA MET A 103 -11.12 -5.09 -41.48
C MET A 103 -12.61 -4.97 -41.14
N LEU A 104 -13.48 -5.50 -42.00
CA LEU A 104 -14.92 -5.55 -41.75
C LEU A 104 -15.23 -6.42 -40.53
N ILE A 105 -14.69 -7.64 -40.48
CA ILE A 105 -14.86 -8.54 -39.33
C ILE A 105 -14.37 -7.88 -38.03
N LEU A 106 -13.21 -7.22 -38.07
CA LEU A 106 -12.65 -6.50 -36.92
C LEU A 106 -13.56 -5.39 -36.41
N THR A 107 -14.11 -4.59 -37.33
CA THR A 107 -15.00 -3.48 -36.99
C THR A 107 -16.33 -3.99 -36.41
N VAL A 108 -16.93 -5.02 -37.03
CA VAL A 108 -18.18 -5.64 -36.55
C VAL A 108 -17.98 -6.27 -35.17
N ASN A 109 -16.91 -7.04 -34.98
CA ASN A 109 -16.60 -7.66 -33.69
C ASN A 109 -16.31 -6.62 -32.60
N PHE A 110 -15.69 -5.48 -32.94
CA PHE A 110 -15.51 -4.37 -32.00
C PHE A 110 -16.85 -3.78 -31.54
N VAL A 111 -17.76 -3.51 -32.48
CA VAL A 111 -19.11 -3.01 -32.16
C VAL A 111 -19.86 -3.99 -31.26
N ILE A 112 -19.83 -5.29 -31.58
CA ILE A 112 -20.40 -6.35 -30.74
C ILE A 112 -19.76 -6.36 -29.35
N SER A 113 -18.43 -6.21 -29.27
CA SER A 113 -17.70 -6.15 -28.00
C SER A 113 -18.20 -5.03 -27.08
N LEU A 114 -18.56 -3.86 -27.63
CA LEU A 114 -19.11 -2.73 -26.87
C LEU A 114 -20.42 -3.06 -26.17
N PHE A 115 -21.25 -3.96 -26.72
CA PHE A 115 -22.47 -4.41 -26.07
C PHE A 115 -22.20 -5.55 -25.08
N LEU A 116 -21.35 -6.50 -25.45
CA LEU A 116 -21.09 -7.70 -24.65
C LEU A 116 -20.27 -7.42 -23.38
N TYR A 117 -19.32 -6.47 -23.40
CA TYR A 117 -18.48 -6.21 -22.22
C TYR A 117 -19.29 -5.73 -21.01
N ARG A 118 -20.38 -4.99 -21.24
CA ARG A 118 -21.27 -4.51 -20.16
C ARG A 118 -21.95 -5.67 -19.46
N HIS A 119 -22.48 -6.62 -20.24
CA HIS A 119 -23.10 -7.83 -19.73
C HIS A 119 -22.09 -8.74 -19.03
N TYR A 120 -20.88 -8.86 -19.57
CA TYR A 120 -19.80 -9.60 -18.92
C TYR A 120 -19.46 -9.03 -17.53
N LYS A 121 -19.39 -7.70 -17.39
CA LYS A 121 -19.10 -7.06 -16.10
C LYS A 121 -20.23 -7.23 -15.08
N ALA A 122 -21.48 -7.23 -15.54
CA ALA A 122 -22.65 -7.37 -14.66
C ALA A 122 -22.93 -8.82 -14.24
N SER A 123 -22.41 -9.81 -14.98
CA SER A 123 -22.79 -11.21 -14.77
C SER A 123 -21.93 -11.94 -13.74
N TYR A 124 -22.59 -12.81 -12.97
CA TYR A 124 -21.94 -13.82 -12.14
C TYR A 124 -21.38 -14.99 -12.97
N ARG A 125 -22.02 -15.35 -14.10
CA ARG A 125 -21.65 -16.49 -14.95
C ARG A 125 -20.66 -16.07 -16.05
N LYS A 126 -19.51 -15.53 -15.67
CA LYS A 126 -18.51 -14.97 -16.60
C LYS A 126 -18.10 -15.93 -17.72
N THR A 127 -17.84 -17.20 -17.40
CA THR A 127 -17.44 -18.23 -18.38
C THR A 127 -18.47 -18.44 -19.50
N LEU A 128 -19.77 -18.39 -19.17
CA LEU A 128 -20.84 -18.55 -20.17
C LEU A 128 -20.86 -17.37 -21.15
N TYR A 129 -20.69 -16.14 -20.66
CA TYR A 129 -20.62 -14.96 -21.53
C TYR A 129 -19.38 -14.97 -22.43
N LEU A 130 -18.24 -15.44 -21.91
CA LEU A 130 -17.02 -15.64 -22.70
C LEU A 130 -17.25 -16.66 -23.83
N PHE A 131 -17.91 -17.79 -23.52
CA PHE A 131 -18.30 -18.78 -24.51
C PHE A 131 -19.20 -18.18 -25.60
N MET A 132 -20.30 -17.54 -25.22
CA MET A 132 -21.23 -16.89 -26.18
C MET A 132 -20.54 -15.84 -27.04
N THR A 133 -19.67 -15.01 -26.44
CA THR A 133 -18.90 -13.99 -27.17
C THR A 133 -17.98 -14.63 -28.21
N SER A 134 -17.24 -15.68 -27.82
CA SER A 134 -16.36 -16.39 -28.74
C SER A 134 -17.09 -17.10 -29.88
N ALA A 135 -18.29 -17.64 -29.60
CA ALA A 135 -19.16 -18.23 -30.61
C ALA A 135 -19.64 -17.18 -31.62
N ILE A 136 -20.09 -16.01 -31.13
CA ILE A 136 -20.51 -14.89 -31.98
C ILE A 136 -19.37 -14.43 -32.89
N PHE A 137 -18.17 -14.19 -32.34
CA PHE A 137 -17.01 -13.77 -33.16
C PHE A 137 -16.66 -14.79 -34.24
N SER A 138 -16.75 -16.08 -33.91
CA SER A 138 -16.44 -17.15 -34.86
C SER A 138 -17.49 -17.28 -35.96
N THR A 139 -18.77 -17.12 -35.61
CA THR A 139 -19.88 -17.12 -36.59
C THR A 139 -19.82 -15.90 -37.51
N VAL A 140 -19.51 -14.71 -36.98
CA VAL A 140 -19.31 -13.50 -37.80
C VAL A 140 -18.15 -13.73 -38.78
N ALA A 141 -17.01 -14.23 -38.28
CA ALA A 141 -15.85 -14.51 -39.13
C ALA A 141 -16.16 -15.53 -40.24
N LEU A 142 -16.83 -16.65 -39.90
CA LEU A 142 -17.24 -17.68 -40.86
C LEU A 142 -18.23 -17.11 -41.89
N GLY A 143 -19.29 -16.43 -41.45
CA GLY A 143 -20.35 -15.92 -42.31
C GLY A 143 -19.86 -14.86 -43.28
N THR A 144 -19.09 -13.88 -42.79
CA THR A 144 -18.51 -12.84 -43.65
C THR A 144 -17.49 -13.43 -44.63
N THR A 145 -16.63 -14.35 -44.18
CA THR A 145 -15.66 -14.97 -45.09
C THR A 145 -16.33 -15.86 -46.14
N TYR A 146 -17.37 -16.61 -45.78
CA TYR A 146 -18.14 -17.43 -46.73
C TYR A 146 -18.83 -16.60 -47.80
N TYR A 147 -19.36 -15.43 -47.43
CA TYR A 147 -20.03 -14.52 -48.36
C TYR A 147 -19.08 -14.02 -49.47
N PHE A 148 -17.85 -13.65 -49.11
CA PHE A 148 -16.87 -13.13 -50.08
C PHE A 148 -16.03 -14.23 -50.75
N PHE A 149 -15.77 -15.34 -50.06
CA PHE A 149 -14.89 -16.42 -50.53
C PHE A 149 -15.52 -17.81 -50.29
N PRO A 150 -16.65 -18.13 -50.95
CA PRO A 150 -17.42 -19.35 -50.66
C PRO A 150 -16.64 -20.64 -50.96
N THR A 151 -15.94 -20.70 -52.10
CA THR A 151 -15.11 -21.85 -52.50
C THR A 151 -13.94 -22.09 -51.54
N TYR A 152 -13.38 -21.03 -50.94
CA TYR A 152 -12.32 -21.15 -49.97
C TYR A 152 -12.82 -21.76 -48.65
N VAL A 153 -13.95 -21.27 -48.15
CA VAL A 153 -14.52 -21.76 -46.89
C VAL A 153 -14.96 -23.22 -47.01
N THR A 154 -15.51 -23.63 -48.15
CA THR A 154 -15.91 -25.04 -48.36
C THR A 154 -14.70 -25.97 -48.41
N GLN A 155 -13.56 -25.54 -48.97
CA GLN A 155 -12.31 -26.31 -48.95
C GLN A 155 -11.69 -26.43 -47.55
N HIS A 156 -11.94 -25.45 -46.66
CA HIS A 156 -11.37 -25.40 -45.31
C HIS A 156 -12.42 -25.48 -44.19
N LEU A 157 -13.50 -26.22 -44.41
CA LEU A 157 -14.67 -26.23 -43.51
C LEU A 157 -14.33 -26.59 -42.06
N VAL A 158 -13.46 -27.59 -41.84
CA VAL A 158 -13.02 -28.04 -40.51
C VAL A 158 -12.30 -26.91 -39.75
N TYR A 159 -11.51 -26.10 -40.47
CA TYR A 159 -10.77 -25.01 -39.86
C TYR A 159 -11.72 -23.92 -39.32
N TYR A 160 -12.72 -23.52 -40.12
CA TYR A 160 -13.68 -22.49 -39.70
C TYR A 160 -14.72 -22.96 -38.69
N THR A 161 -15.13 -24.23 -38.76
CA THR A 161 -16.18 -24.76 -37.89
C THR A 161 -15.66 -25.31 -36.56
N ILE A 162 -14.36 -25.69 -36.49
CA ILE A 162 -13.77 -26.30 -35.29
C ILE A 162 -12.57 -25.50 -34.77
N ALA A 163 -11.54 -25.30 -35.59
CA ALA A 163 -10.27 -24.73 -35.11
C ALA A 163 -10.42 -23.28 -34.62
N ILE A 164 -11.07 -22.40 -35.40
CA ILE A 164 -11.28 -20.99 -35.04
C ILE A 164 -12.13 -20.85 -33.75
N PRO A 165 -13.31 -21.50 -33.63
CA PRO A 165 -14.09 -21.46 -32.39
C PRO A 165 -13.31 -21.91 -31.16
N ILE A 166 -12.56 -23.01 -31.25
CA ILE A 166 -11.75 -23.52 -30.13
C ILE A 166 -10.66 -22.52 -29.76
N GLN A 167 -9.91 -22.01 -30.74
CA GLN A 167 -8.85 -21.04 -30.52
C GLN A 167 -9.38 -19.76 -29.85
N ASN A 168 -10.51 -19.25 -30.35
CA ASN A 168 -11.16 -18.06 -29.82
C ASN A 168 -11.66 -18.28 -28.39
N PHE A 169 -12.40 -19.37 -28.17
CA PHE A 169 -12.94 -19.67 -26.84
C PHE A 169 -11.82 -19.86 -25.82
N PHE A 170 -10.84 -20.70 -26.13
CA PHE A 170 -9.75 -20.99 -25.21
C PHE A 170 -8.90 -19.76 -24.92
N GLY A 171 -8.53 -18.98 -25.94
CA GLY A 171 -7.76 -17.74 -25.75
C GLY A 171 -8.49 -16.72 -24.88
N LEU A 172 -9.78 -16.51 -25.13
CA LEU A 172 -10.63 -15.58 -24.39
C LEU A 172 -10.84 -16.05 -22.95
N TRP A 173 -11.18 -17.33 -22.77
CA TRP A 173 -11.36 -17.94 -21.45
C TRP A 173 -10.07 -17.91 -20.62
N LEU A 174 -8.94 -18.30 -21.21
CA LEU A 174 -7.65 -18.35 -20.53
C LEU A 174 -7.22 -16.97 -20.05
N LEU A 175 -7.13 -15.98 -20.96
CA LEU A 175 -6.69 -14.63 -20.61
C LEU A 175 -7.61 -13.96 -19.59
N MET A 176 -8.93 -14.00 -19.82
CA MET A 176 -9.89 -13.35 -18.92
C MET A 176 -9.96 -14.03 -17.56
N SER A 177 -9.92 -15.36 -17.49
CA SER A 177 -9.99 -16.08 -16.20
C SER A 177 -8.73 -15.87 -15.36
N LEU A 178 -7.54 -16.00 -15.96
CA LEU A 178 -6.27 -15.79 -15.26
C LEU A 178 -6.13 -14.34 -14.78
N PHE A 179 -6.40 -13.37 -15.65
CA PHE A 179 -6.29 -11.97 -15.28
C PHE A 179 -7.36 -11.56 -14.27
N SER A 180 -8.63 -11.98 -14.44
CA SER A 180 -9.68 -11.70 -13.45
C SER A 180 -9.35 -12.28 -12.08
N LYS A 181 -8.75 -13.47 -12.02
CA LYS A 181 -8.35 -14.09 -10.76
C LYS A 181 -7.25 -13.27 -10.07
N CYS A 182 -6.16 -12.97 -10.78
CA CYS A 182 -5.06 -12.15 -10.23
C CYS A 182 -5.50 -10.76 -9.77
N VAL A 183 -6.37 -10.09 -10.54
CA VAL A 183 -6.92 -8.77 -10.16
C VAL A 183 -7.75 -8.88 -8.89
N SER A 184 -8.59 -9.91 -8.76
CA SER A 184 -9.43 -10.14 -7.59
C SER A 184 -8.58 -10.48 -6.35
N ASP A 185 -7.59 -11.36 -6.49
CA ASP A 185 -6.70 -11.74 -5.41
C ASP A 185 -5.90 -10.53 -4.91
N LYS A 186 -5.43 -9.67 -5.82
CA LYS A 186 -4.73 -8.43 -5.47
C LYS A 186 -5.64 -7.43 -4.76
N GLU A 187 -6.88 -7.28 -5.21
CA GLU A 187 -7.86 -6.40 -4.57
C GLU A 187 -8.22 -6.89 -3.16
N LEU A 188 -8.39 -8.20 -2.99
CA LEU A 188 -8.61 -8.83 -1.68
C LEU A 188 -7.42 -8.58 -0.74
N PHE A 189 -6.19 -8.77 -1.21
CA PHE A 189 -4.98 -8.48 -0.44
C PHE A 189 -4.91 -7.01 0.02
N ILE A 190 -5.17 -6.06 -0.89
CA ILE A 190 -5.17 -4.63 -0.55
C ILE A 190 -6.25 -4.31 0.49
N ARG A 191 -7.46 -4.86 0.33
CA ARG A 191 -8.55 -4.69 1.29
C ARG A 191 -8.23 -5.28 2.66
N HIS A 192 -7.60 -6.46 2.72
CA HIS A 192 -7.16 -7.06 3.98
C HIS A 192 -6.14 -6.19 4.70
N ALA A 193 -5.11 -5.71 4.00
CA ALA A 193 -4.11 -4.81 4.58
C ALA A 193 -4.73 -3.49 5.11
N GLN A 194 -5.74 -2.96 4.42
CA GLN A 194 -6.49 -1.79 4.89
C GLN A 194 -7.36 -2.10 6.12
N ASN A 195 -8.04 -3.25 6.12
CA ASN A 195 -8.91 -3.67 7.22
C ASN A 195 -8.13 -3.98 8.50
N GLU A 196 -6.94 -4.60 8.41
CA GLU A 196 -6.07 -4.79 9.57
C GLU A 196 -5.73 -3.43 10.21
N LYS A 197 -5.36 -2.44 9.39
CA LYS A 197 -5.10 -1.08 9.86
C LYS A 197 -6.32 -0.45 10.54
N ILE A 198 -7.51 -0.61 9.96
CA ILE A 198 -8.78 -0.09 10.52
C ILE A 198 -9.16 -0.79 11.83
N GLN A 199 -8.98 -2.11 11.92
CA GLN A 199 -9.29 -2.88 13.14
C GLN A 199 -8.38 -2.46 14.30
N THR A 200 -7.09 -2.26 14.04
CA THR A 200 -6.17 -1.66 15.02
C THR A 200 -6.68 -0.29 15.46
N MET A 201 -7.13 0.56 14.53
CA MET A 201 -7.70 1.87 14.80
C MET A 201 -9.01 1.84 15.61
N SER A 202 -9.87 0.85 15.37
CA SER A 202 -11.16 0.73 16.06
C SER A 202 -10.98 0.38 17.53
N HIS A 203 -10.04 -0.51 17.86
CA HIS A 203 -9.66 -0.78 19.25
C HIS A 203 -9.10 0.46 19.95
N VAL A 204 -8.30 1.26 19.23
CA VAL A 204 -7.74 2.52 19.74
C VAL A 204 -8.84 3.56 19.98
N ALA A 205 -9.82 3.69 19.08
CA ALA A 205 -10.90 4.67 19.23
C ALA A 205 -11.79 4.42 20.46
N ALA A 206 -12.12 3.16 20.76
CA ALA A 206 -12.92 2.82 21.94
C ALA A 206 -12.18 3.15 23.25
N SER A 207 -10.88 2.83 23.32
CA SER A 207 -10.05 3.14 24.48
C SER A 207 -9.83 4.66 24.64
N LEU A 208 -9.63 5.40 23.54
CA LEU A 208 -9.56 6.86 23.54
C LEU A 208 -10.80 7.49 24.19
N ALA A 209 -12.00 7.02 23.83
CA ALA A 209 -13.23 7.53 24.41
C ALA A 209 -13.26 7.35 25.94
N HIS A 210 -12.75 6.22 26.44
CA HIS A 210 -12.61 5.99 27.88
C HIS A 210 -11.55 6.89 28.52
N GLU A 211 -10.37 7.01 27.92
CA GLU A 211 -9.27 7.83 28.44
C GLU A 211 -9.56 9.33 28.43
N VAL A 212 -10.35 9.83 27.47
CA VAL A 212 -10.80 11.23 27.43
C VAL A 212 -11.95 11.46 28.40
N ARG A 213 -12.85 10.48 28.58
CA ARG A 213 -13.99 10.61 29.50
C ARG A 213 -13.53 10.73 30.97
N ASN A 214 -12.46 10.06 31.35
CA ASN A 214 -11.92 10.08 32.72
C ASN A 214 -11.53 11.50 33.20
N PRO A 215 -10.59 12.22 32.56
CA PRO A 215 -10.20 13.57 32.95
C PRO A 215 -11.38 14.55 32.87
N LEU A 216 -12.23 14.45 31.84
CA LEU A 216 -13.43 15.28 31.73
C LEU A 216 -14.44 15.05 32.87
N THR A 217 -14.55 13.81 33.37
CA THR A 217 -15.38 13.49 34.54
C THR A 217 -14.81 14.11 35.80
N ALA A 218 -13.48 14.09 35.98
CA ALA A 218 -12.81 14.74 37.09
C ALA A 218 -13.00 16.27 37.06
N VAL A 219 -12.79 16.91 35.89
CA VAL A 219 -13.05 18.35 35.69
C VAL A 219 -14.49 18.70 36.07
N LYS A 220 -15.47 17.93 35.58
CA LYS A 220 -16.88 18.15 35.92
C LYS A 220 -17.13 18.02 37.43
N GLY A 221 -16.48 17.08 38.11
CA GLY A 221 -16.55 16.91 39.55
C GLY A 221 -16.01 18.11 40.32
N PHE A 222 -14.82 18.60 39.96
CA PHE A 222 -14.22 19.78 40.59
C PHE A 222 -15.01 21.06 40.32
N LEU A 223 -15.53 21.25 39.11
CA LEU A 223 -16.43 22.37 38.81
C LEU A 223 -17.70 22.34 39.68
N LYS A 224 -18.25 21.15 39.97
CA LYS A 224 -19.39 21.02 40.88
C LYS A 224 -19.02 21.35 42.33
N LEU A 225 -17.85 20.92 42.80
CA LEU A 225 -17.36 21.28 44.14
C LEU A 225 -17.12 22.80 44.29
N ILE A 226 -16.68 23.48 43.23
CA ILE A 226 -16.58 24.94 43.20
C ILE A 226 -17.97 25.58 43.34
N GLN A 227 -18.98 25.06 42.64
CA GLN A 227 -20.36 25.58 42.75
C GLN A 227 -20.97 25.38 44.14
N GLU A 228 -20.64 24.29 44.83
CA GLU A 228 -21.17 23.96 46.16
C GLU A 228 -20.49 24.75 47.29
N CYS A 229 -19.26 25.24 47.09
CA CYS A 229 -18.48 25.95 48.11
C CYS A 229 -17.75 27.20 47.54
N PRO A 230 -18.47 28.17 46.95
CA PRO A 230 -17.85 29.29 46.25
C PRO A 230 -17.08 30.25 47.18
N GLU A 231 -17.41 30.24 48.48
CA GLU A 231 -16.82 31.16 49.46
C GLU A 231 -15.41 30.75 49.91
N ASN A 232 -14.99 29.49 49.71
CA ASN A 232 -13.66 29.02 50.08
C ASN A 232 -12.66 29.20 48.94
N LEU A 233 -12.15 30.44 48.78
CA LEU A 233 -11.26 30.82 47.69
C LEU A 233 -10.01 29.96 47.56
N VAL A 234 -9.45 29.45 48.67
CA VAL A 234 -8.27 28.57 48.65
C VAL A 234 -8.60 27.22 48.00
N LYS A 235 -9.74 26.63 48.36
CA LYS A 235 -10.20 25.38 47.72
C LYS A 235 -10.62 25.60 46.27
N VAL A 236 -11.27 26.71 45.97
CA VAL A 236 -11.67 27.08 44.60
C VAL A 236 -10.44 27.16 43.70
N ASP A 237 -9.40 27.87 44.13
CA ASP A 237 -8.15 27.98 43.37
C ASP A 237 -7.46 26.62 43.19
N GLN A 238 -7.44 25.78 44.23
CA GLN A 238 -6.93 24.41 44.12
C GLN A 238 -7.71 23.57 43.10
N TYR A 239 -9.04 23.62 43.13
CA TYR A 239 -9.91 22.88 42.20
C TYR A 239 -9.76 23.38 40.75
N ILE A 240 -9.55 24.69 40.56
CA ILE A 240 -9.26 25.27 39.25
C ILE A 240 -7.93 24.72 38.70
N ARG A 241 -6.87 24.70 39.52
CA ARG A 241 -5.57 24.14 39.09
C ARG A 241 -5.68 22.67 38.67
N ILE A 242 -6.33 21.84 39.50
CA ILE A 242 -6.54 20.42 39.15
C ILE A 242 -7.36 20.27 37.85
N SER A 243 -8.37 21.11 37.65
CA SER A 243 -9.17 21.08 36.42
C SER A 243 -8.35 21.46 35.19
N LEU A 244 -7.45 22.44 35.30
CA LEU A 244 -6.54 22.83 34.22
C LEU A 244 -5.55 21.72 33.88
N ASP A 245 -5.00 21.04 34.89
CA ASP A 245 -4.10 19.89 34.69
C ASP A 245 -4.80 18.73 33.95
N GLU A 246 -6.05 18.42 34.31
CA GLU A 246 -6.84 17.38 33.61
C GLU A 246 -7.22 17.78 32.18
N ILE A 247 -7.43 19.07 31.90
CA ILE A 247 -7.62 19.58 30.53
C ILE A 247 -6.32 19.39 29.72
N GLN A 248 -5.17 19.79 30.25
CA GLN A 248 -3.87 19.61 29.58
C GLN A 248 -3.58 18.13 29.31
N ARG A 249 -3.91 17.26 30.26
CA ARG A 249 -3.83 15.80 30.08
C ARG A 249 -4.72 15.33 28.93
N THR A 250 -5.95 15.83 28.84
CA THR A 250 -6.88 15.50 27.75
C THR A 250 -6.33 15.92 26.39
N GLU A 251 -5.75 17.11 26.29
CA GLU A 251 -5.12 17.62 25.06
C GLU A 251 -3.91 16.77 24.64
N ALA A 252 -3.10 16.31 25.61
CA ALA A 252 -1.98 15.41 25.35
C ALA A 252 -2.46 14.07 24.76
N ILE A 253 -3.49 13.45 25.36
CA ILE A 253 -4.09 12.19 24.86
C ILE A 253 -4.59 12.37 23.41
N LEU A 254 -5.31 13.46 23.14
CA LEU A 254 -5.83 13.74 21.79
C LEU A 254 -4.70 13.96 20.77
N THR A 255 -3.65 14.66 21.17
CA THR A 255 -2.49 14.92 20.30
C THR A 255 -1.76 13.63 19.94
N GLU A 256 -1.54 12.76 20.92
CA GLU A 256 -0.91 11.44 20.71
C GLU A 256 -1.78 10.51 19.86
N TYR A 257 -3.10 10.53 20.05
CA TYR A 257 -4.02 9.79 19.19
C TYR A 257 -3.97 10.26 17.74
N LEU A 258 -4.02 11.58 17.51
CA LEU A 258 -3.95 12.16 16.17
C LEU A 258 -2.62 11.86 15.48
N ALA A 259 -1.54 11.70 16.24
CA ALA A 259 -0.24 11.29 15.71
C ALA A 259 -0.27 9.84 15.19
N ILE A 260 -0.94 8.92 15.89
CA ILE A 260 -1.12 7.52 15.45
C ILE A 260 -2.13 7.42 14.30
N SER A 261 -3.16 8.27 14.29
CA SER A 261 -4.24 8.19 13.31
C SER A 261 -3.91 8.82 11.97
N LYS A 262 -2.96 9.76 11.92
CA LYS A 262 -2.54 10.37 10.67
C LYS A 262 -1.73 9.37 9.84
N PRO A 263 -2.01 9.20 8.54
CA PRO A 263 -1.07 8.51 7.67
C PRO A 263 0.26 9.25 7.74
N LEU A 264 1.36 8.50 7.94
CA LEU A 264 2.71 9.04 7.87
C LEU A 264 2.84 9.84 6.57
N LYS A 265 3.27 11.10 6.69
CA LYS A 265 3.27 12.01 5.54
C LYS A 265 4.30 11.51 4.53
N GLU A 266 4.01 11.62 3.23
CA GLU A 266 4.94 11.18 2.18
C GLU A 266 6.25 11.99 2.12
N ARG A 267 6.36 13.10 2.85
CA ARG A 267 7.57 13.93 2.89
C ARG A 267 8.72 13.22 3.61
N HIS A 268 9.55 12.55 2.83
CA HIS A 268 10.81 11.96 3.28
C HIS A 268 11.98 12.72 2.65
N GLU A 269 12.79 13.35 3.48
CA GLU A 269 14.00 14.06 3.07
C GLU A 269 15.22 13.50 3.79
N ILE A 270 16.41 13.87 3.32
CA ILE A 270 17.65 13.51 3.99
C ILE A 270 17.80 14.46 5.17
N ILE A 271 17.81 13.92 6.39
CA ILE A 271 17.97 14.68 7.62
C ILE A 271 19.27 14.33 8.33
N ASN A 272 19.90 15.32 8.95
CA ASN A 272 21.05 15.13 9.83
C ASN A 272 20.56 14.82 11.25
N VAL A 273 20.76 13.57 11.70
CA VAL A 273 20.34 13.08 13.01
C VAL A 273 21.07 13.82 14.14
N SER A 274 22.34 14.15 13.95
CA SER A 274 23.14 14.87 14.94
C SER A 274 22.55 16.25 15.23
N GLU A 275 22.18 17.02 14.20
CA GLU A 275 21.52 18.33 14.36
C GLU A 275 20.17 18.21 15.08
N HIS A 276 19.39 17.19 14.74
CA HIS A 276 18.10 16.94 15.41
C HIS A 276 18.28 16.57 16.89
N LEU A 277 19.32 15.81 17.23
CA LEU A 277 19.65 15.47 18.63
C LEU A 277 20.09 16.70 19.43
N HIS A 278 20.93 17.57 18.86
CA HIS A 278 21.30 18.83 19.52
C HIS A 278 20.05 19.69 19.75
N ALA A 279 19.24 19.90 18.71
CA ALA A 279 18.03 20.71 18.83
C ALA A 279 17.05 20.16 19.87
N ILE A 280 16.86 18.83 19.91
CA ILE A 280 15.92 18.23 20.86
C ILE A 280 16.46 18.19 22.29
N ARG A 281 17.77 18.07 22.47
CA ARG A 281 18.40 18.18 23.79
C ARG A 281 18.09 19.55 24.39
N GLU A 282 18.29 20.62 23.63
CA GLU A 282 18.02 21.99 24.11
C GLU A 282 16.54 22.19 24.49
N VAL A 283 15.62 21.60 23.71
CA VAL A 283 14.18 21.63 24.03
C VAL A 283 13.85 20.83 25.30
N MET A 284 14.54 19.71 25.55
CA MET A 284 14.26 18.81 26.67
C MET A 284 15.02 19.16 27.95
N LEU A 285 16.05 20.03 27.89
CA LEU A 285 16.84 20.46 29.05
C LEU A 285 15.98 21.04 30.19
N PRO A 286 15.03 21.97 29.95
CA PRO A 286 14.16 22.48 31.01
C PRO A 286 13.35 21.38 31.71
N PHE A 287 12.86 20.40 30.94
CA PHE A 287 12.11 19.26 31.45
C PHE A 287 13.02 18.32 32.28
N ALA A 288 14.23 18.04 31.81
CA ALA A 288 15.23 17.26 32.56
C ALA A 288 15.58 17.94 33.89
N ASN A 289 15.81 19.25 33.88
CA ASN A 289 16.12 20.04 35.07
C ASN A 289 14.96 20.03 36.09
N MET A 290 13.72 20.15 35.63
CA MET A 290 12.53 20.07 36.51
C MET A 290 12.43 18.72 37.24
N HIS A 291 12.97 17.66 36.63
CA HIS A 291 13.03 16.31 37.20
C HIS A 291 14.36 15.98 37.90
N ASN A 292 15.29 16.94 38.04
CA ASN A 292 16.65 16.73 38.57
C ASN A 292 17.44 15.63 37.84
N VAL A 293 17.33 15.59 36.51
CA VAL A 293 18.02 14.60 35.66
C VAL A 293 19.10 15.27 34.82
N GLU A 294 20.31 14.73 34.85
CA GLU A 294 21.41 15.14 33.98
C GLU A 294 21.20 14.59 32.56
N LEU A 295 21.01 15.48 31.58
CA LEU A 295 20.86 15.11 30.16
C LEU A 295 22.14 15.39 29.37
N THR A 296 22.86 14.33 29.03
CA THR A 296 24.12 14.38 28.29
C THR A 296 23.96 13.91 26.85
N LEU A 297 24.73 14.51 25.96
CA LEU A 297 24.82 14.16 24.55
C LEU A 297 26.30 14.05 24.22
N GLN A 298 26.74 12.89 23.73
CA GLN A 298 28.13 12.75 23.29
C GLN A 298 28.36 13.49 21.98
N ASP A 299 29.54 14.09 21.85
CA ASP A 299 29.94 14.76 20.61
C ASP A 299 30.10 13.76 19.46
N PHE A 300 29.77 14.22 18.25
CA PHE A 300 29.79 13.40 17.04
C PHE A 300 30.87 13.90 16.09
N GLU A 301 31.81 13.03 15.70
CA GLU A 301 32.88 13.40 14.77
C GLU A 301 32.39 13.63 13.34
N ARG A 302 31.23 13.06 12.95
CA ARG A 302 30.69 13.13 11.59
C ARG A 302 29.16 13.27 11.58
N PRO A 303 28.60 14.02 10.61
CA PRO A 303 27.16 14.10 10.44
C PRO A 303 26.60 12.72 10.05
N VAL A 304 25.51 12.33 10.73
CA VAL A 304 24.83 11.05 10.48
C VAL A 304 23.51 11.33 9.79
N THR A 305 23.38 10.90 8.54
CA THR A 305 22.20 11.18 7.72
C THR A 305 21.30 9.97 7.51
N ILE A 306 19.98 10.20 7.59
CA ILE A 306 18.93 9.21 7.32
C ILE A 306 17.87 9.81 6.40
N LYS A 307 17.06 8.97 5.74
CA LYS A 307 15.90 9.43 4.98
C LYS A 307 14.64 9.30 5.83
N ALA A 308 14.09 10.42 6.28
CA ALA A 308 12.92 10.44 7.17
C ALA A 308 12.12 11.76 7.04
N ASN A 309 10.95 11.81 7.66
CA ASN A 309 10.23 13.05 7.88
C ASN A 309 10.79 13.75 9.15
N PRO A 310 11.27 15.01 9.08
CA PRO A 310 11.85 15.72 10.22
C PRO A 310 10.88 15.85 11.41
N ASP A 311 9.60 16.16 11.15
CA ASP A 311 8.59 16.39 12.20
C ASP A 311 8.31 15.10 12.97
N GLU A 312 8.14 13.99 12.24
CA GLU A 312 7.87 12.68 12.81
C GLU A 312 9.10 12.16 13.59
N PHE A 313 10.31 12.37 13.04
CA PHE A 313 11.54 11.99 13.71
C PHE A 313 11.80 12.80 14.99
N LYS A 314 11.49 14.11 14.97
CA LYS A 314 11.54 14.95 16.17
C LYS A 314 10.61 14.40 17.27
N GLN A 315 9.39 14.00 16.91
CA GLN A 315 8.45 13.41 17.87
C GLN A 315 8.95 12.06 18.42
N VAL A 316 9.59 11.22 17.59
CA VAL A 316 10.25 9.98 18.04
C VAL A 316 11.27 10.29 19.14
N LEU A 317 12.15 11.28 18.90
CA LEU A 317 13.17 11.69 19.86
C LEU A 317 12.56 12.19 21.17
N VAL A 318 11.54 13.07 21.10
CA VAL A 318 10.80 13.54 22.28
C VAL A 318 10.27 12.37 23.10
N ASN A 319 9.59 11.42 22.46
CA ASN A 319 8.95 10.30 23.16
C ASN A 319 9.98 9.42 23.90
N PHE A 320 11.11 9.08 23.28
CA PHE A 320 12.14 8.27 23.94
C PHE A 320 12.86 9.04 25.05
N ILE A 321 13.25 10.29 24.80
CA ILE A 321 13.99 11.10 25.78
C ILE A 321 13.12 11.45 26.97
N LYS A 322 11.86 11.85 26.74
CA LYS A 322 10.88 12.08 27.81
C LYS A 322 10.70 10.83 28.67
N ASN A 323 10.57 9.66 28.04
CA ASN A 323 10.44 8.40 28.78
C ASN A 323 11.66 8.09 29.65
N ALA A 324 12.87 8.36 29.16
CA ALA A 324 14.12 8.17 29.88
C ALA A 324 14.24 9.11 31.09
N ILE A 325 13.88 10.40 30.92
CA ILE A 325 13.87 11.40 31.99
C ILE A 325 12.85 11.02 33.06
N GLU A 326 11.62 10.72 32.67
CA GLU A 326 10.55 10.37 33.61
C GLU A 326 10.88 9.10 34.42
N ALA A 327 11.57 8.13 33.82
CA ALA A 327 12.04 6.92 34.50
C ALA A 327 13.10 7.19 35.59
N CYS A 328 13.72 8.37 35.59
CA CYS A 328 14.73 8.79 36.56
C CYS A 328 14.18 9.71 37.65
N SER A 329 12.90 10.09 37.62
CA SER A 329 12.34 11.12 38.52
C SER A 329 12.52 10.84 40.02
N ASP A 330 12.54 9.57 40.41
CA ASP A 330 12.70 9.14 41.82
C ASP A 330 14.14 8.73 42.16
N ILE A 331 15.13 9.07 41.31
CA ILE A 331 16.54 8.71 41.48
C ILE A 331 17.34 9.94 41.84
N SER A 332 18.10 9.87 42.94
CA SER A 332 18.85 11.01 43.49
C SER A 332 19.97 11.54 42.59
N ASP A 333 20.43 10.76 41.62
CA ASP A 333 21.45 11.11 40.62
C ASP A 333 20.99 10.61 39.23
N GLY A 334 19.80 11.05 38.81
CA GLY A 334 19.19 10.65 37.55
C GLY A 334 20.04 11.10 36.36
N LYS A 335 20.35 10.17 35.43
CA LYS A 335 21.21 10.41 34.28
C LYS A 335 20.61 9.82 33.03
N VAL A 336 20.53 10.63 31.99
CA VAL A 336 20.17 10.23 30.63
C VAL A 336 21.32 10.60 29.70
N SER A 337 21.77 9.63 28.92
CA SER A 337 22.84 9.77 27.93
C SER A 337 22.31 9.44 26.54
N LEU A 338 22.67 10.29 25.58
CA LEU A 338 22.34 10.18 24.17
C LEU A 338 23.64 9.98 23.38
N ASP A 339 23.75 8.84 22.71
CA ASP A 339 24.90 8.53 21.86
C ASP A 339 24.44 8.21 20.43
N LEU A 340 25.28 8.54 19.45
CA LEU A 340 25.03 8.27 18.04
C LEU A 340 26.29 7.69 17.41
N LEU A 341 26.14 6.54 16.77
CA LEU A 341 27.24 5.76 16.23
C LEU A 341 26.89 5.36 14.79
N ILE A 342 27.91 5.11 13.97
CA ILE A 342 27.73 4.43 12.68
C ILE A 342 28.36 3.04 12.79
N GLU A 343 27.58 1.99 12.58
CA GLU A 343 28.08 0.62 12.56
C GLU A 343 27.49 -0.14 11.36
N ARG A 344 28.33 -0.81 10.57
CA ARG A 344 27.90 -1.68 9.44
C ARG A 344 26.85 -1.03 8.52
N ASN A 345 27.05 0.23 8.16
CA ASN A 345 26.14 1.01 7.30
C ASN A 345 24.74 1.23 7.93
N LYS A 346 24.67 1.32 9.26
CA LYS A 346 23.49 1.71 10.02
C LYS A 346 23.84 2.84 10.99
N ALA A 347 22.91 3.76 11.17
CA ALA A 347 22.97 4.75 12.23
C ALA A 347 22.37 4.14 13.50
N LEU A 348 23.13 4.15 14.60
CA LEU A 348 22.73 3.62 15.89
C LEU A 348 22.56 4.78 16.86
N LEU A 349 21.31 5.10 17.19
CA LEU A 349 20.97 6.03 18.27
C LEU A 349 20.76 5.25 19.55
N VAL A 350 21.58 5.53 20.56
CA VAL A 350 21.48 4.94 21.89
C VAL A 350 20.93 5.97 22.86
N ILE A 351 19.88 5.59 23.58
CA ILE A 351 19.28 6.40 24.64
C ILE A 351 19.34 5.54 25.90
N LYS A 352 20.13 5.97 26.87
CA LYS A 352 20.39 5.20 28.09
C LYS A 352 20.06 6.04 29.32
N ASP A 353 19.26 5.46 30.21
CA ASP A 353 18.95 5.99 31.53
C ASP A 353 19.47 5.07 32.65
N ASN A 354 19.62 5.62 33.86
CA ASN A 354 19.85 4.85 35.08
C ASN A 354 18.57 4.73 35.94
N GLY A 355 17.41 4.80 35.28
CA GLY A 355 16.07 4.85 35.87
C GLY A 355 15.61 3.59 36.62
N VAL A 356 14.31 3.54 36.93
CA VAL A 356 13.66 2.40 37.60
C VAL A 356 13.79 1.06 36.87
N GLY A 357 14.09 1.09 35.56
CA GLY A 357 14.21 -0.10 34.72
C GLY A 357 12.90 -0.90 34.57
N MET A 358 12.98 -2.05 33.90
CA MET A 358 11.85 -2.91 33.57
C MET A 358 12.18 -4.39 33.70
N ASP A 359 11.18 -5.20 34.06
CA ASP A 359 11.27 -6.66 34.01
C ASP A 359 11.00 -7.22 32.60
N ALA A 360 11.23 -8.53 32.41
CA ALA A 360 11.07 -9.18 31.10
C ALA A 360 9.62 -9.16 30.58
N GLY A 361 8.62 -9.19 31.48
CA GLY A 361 7.20 -9.11 31.11
C GLY A 361 6.80 -7.71 30.67
N GLN A 362 7.37 -6.67 31.27
CA GLN A 362 7.21 -5.29 30.85
C GLN A 362 7.89 -5.03 29.51
N ILE A 363 9.11 -5.55 29.32
CA ILE A 363 9.86 -5.42 28.06
C ILE A 363 9.09 -6.03 26.88
N SER A 364 8.50 -7.22 27.05
CA SER A 364 7.77 -7.90 25.96
C SER A 364 6.51 -7.17 25.50
N ARG A 365 6.01 -6.22 26.32
CA ARG A 365 4.82 -5.42 26.03
C ARG A 365 5.15 -4.00 25.58
N LEU A 366 6.42 -3.60 25.55
CA LEU A 366 6.82 -2.27 25.10
C LEU A 366 6.38 -2.01 23.65
N GLY A 367 5.89 -0.80 23.40
CA GLY A 367 5.38 -0.40 22.09
C GLY A 367 3.99 -0.96 21.76
N THR A 368 3.42 -1.84 22.59
CA THR A 368 2.01 -2.23 22.46
C THR A 368 1.11 -1.08 22.90
N ILE A 369 -0.04 -0.95 22.24
CA ILE A 369 -0.98 0.15 22.45
C ILE A 369 -1.47 0.14 23.91
N TYR A 370 -1.51 1.32 24.55
CA TYR A 370 -1.94 1.53 25.94
C TYR A 370 -1.10 0.83 27.01
N PHE A 371 0.04 0.25 26.64
CA PHE A 371 0.95 -0.26 27.65
C PHE A 371 1.79 0.88 28.22
N SER A 372 1.51 1.20 29.48
CA SER A 372 2.27 2.14 30.28
C SER A 372 2.39 1.59 31.70
N THR A 373 3.57 1.71 32.30
CA THR A 373 3.79 1.45 33.72
C THR A 373 3.55 2.68 34.59
N LYS A 374 3.25 3.83 33.96
CA LYS A 374 3.04 5.14 34.60
C LYS A 374 1.56 5.38 34.85
N THR A 375 1.23 5.97 35.98
CA THR A 375 -0.15 6.34 36.38
C THR A 375 -0.80 7.38 35.46
N THR A 376 0.01 8.27 34.85
CA THR A 376 -0.45 9.31 33.91
C THR A 376 -0.10 9.03 32.45
N GLY A 377 0.64 7.95 32.17
CA GLY A 377 1.10 7.64 30.82
C GLY A 377 0.04 6.94 29.98
N THR A 378 -0.17 7.41 28.76
CA THR A 378 -1.15 6.91 27.78
C THR A 378 -0.71 5.60 27.11
N GLY A 379 0.59 5.28 27.14
CA GLY A 379 1.17 4.16 26.38
C GLY A 379 1.18 4.35 24.86
N LEU A 380 0.76 5.50 24.34
CA LEU A 380 0.67 5.77 22.90
C LEU A 380 1.97 6.27 22.29
N GLY A 381 2.79 6.99 23.07
CA GLY A 381 4.03 7.60 22.59
C GLY A 381 5.02 6.58 21.99
N LEU A 382 5.32 5.49 22.70
CA LEU A 382 6.22 4.45 22.17
C LEU A 382 5.60 3.67 21.01
N THR A 383 4.29 3.40 21.04
CA THR A 383 3.60 2.77 19.90
C THR A 383 3.80 3.60 18.62
N TYR A 384 3.58 4.92 18.70
CA TYR A 384 3.84 5.83 17.58
C TYR A 384 5.31 5.77 17.14
N SER A 385 6.25 5.84 18.09
CA SER A 385 7.67 5.85 17.78
C SER A 385 8.14 4.56 17.11
N TYR A 386 7.67 3.39 17.55
CA TYR A 386 7.95 2.11 16.91
C TYR A 386 7.38 2.06 15.48
N HIS A 387 6.17 2.58 15.28
CA HIS A 387 5.56 2.65 13.95
C HIS A 387 6.38 3.51 12.98
N VAL A 388 6.79 4.71 13.40
CA VAL A 388 7.64 5.61 12.59
C VAL A 388 8.99 4.97 12.28
N ILE A 389 9.67 4.39 13.27
CA ILE A 389 10.98 3.76 13.08
C ILE A 389 10.89 2.58 12.10
N HIS A 390 9.85 1.76 12.21
CA HIS A 390 9.62 0.66 11.28
C HIS A 390 9.33 1.17 9.86
N ALA A 391 8.56 2.26 9.72
CA ALA A 391 8.27 2.87 8.41
C ALA A 391 9.53 3.43 7.72
N ILE A 392 10.51 3.90 8.49
CA ILE A 392 11.84 4.32 8.00
C ILE A 392 12.71 3.10 7.62
N GLY A 393 12.30 1.87 7.97
CA GLY A 393 13.07 0.64 7.78
C GLY A 393 14.08 0.38 8.89
N GLY A 394 13.89 1.00 10.06
CA GLY A 394 14.69 0.80 11.25
C GLY A 394 14.12 -0.22 12.23
N THR A 395 14.84 -0.44 13.33
CA THR A 395 14.47 -1.39 14.39
C THR A 395 14.88 -0.84 15.75
N VAL A 396 14.11 -1.19 16.79
CA VAL A 396 14.40 -0.80 18.19
C VAL A 396 14.73 -2.04 19.00
N ASN A 397 15.90 -2.03 19.64
CA ASN A 397 16.27 -3.00 20.66
C ASN A 397 16.27 -2.35 22.04
N VAL A 398 15.86 -3.08 23.06
CA VAL A 398 15.82 -2.61 24.44
C VAL A 398 16.54 -3.60 25.35
N SER A 399 17.37 -3.07 26.24
CA SER A 399 17.96 -3.80 27.35
C SER A 399 17.63 -3.04 28.62
N SER A 400 16.96 -3.68 29.57
CA SER A 400 16.57 -3.04 30.83
C SER A 400 16.69 -4.05 31.96
N LYS A 401 16.99 -3.55 33.16
CA LYS A 401 16.98 -4.34 34.39
C LYS A 401 16.36 -3.51 35.51
N PRO A 402 15.47 -4.08 36.34
CA PRO A 402 14.84 -3.33 37.42
C PRO A 402 15.88 -2.71 38.35
N ARG A 403 15.69 -1.42 38.67
CA ARG A 403 16.55 -0.57 39.52
C ARG A 403 17.98 -0.35 39.01
N VAL A 404 18.24 -0.63 37.73
CA VAL A 404 19.53 -0.36 37.08
C VAL A 404 19.38 0.66 35.95
N GLY A 405 18.25 0.65 35.25
CA GLY A 405 17.94 1.55 34.16
C GLY A 405 17.65 0.83 32.86
N THR A 406 17.48 1.62 31.79
CA THR A 406 17.11 1.13 30.47
C THR A 406 18.06 1.68 29.41
N LYS A 407 18.35 0.86 28.40
CA LYS A 407 19.07 1.23 27.19
C LYS A 407 18.20 0.89 25.98
N PHE A 408 17.74 1.91 25.28
CA PHE A 408 17.17 1.79 23.93
C PHE A 408 18.27 1.94 22.88
N THR A 409 18.27 1.08 21.89
CA THR A 409 19.16 1.12 20.73
C THR A 409 18.31 1.13 19.47
N ILE A 410 18.22 2.28 18.82
CA ILE A 410 17.45 2.52 17.60
C ILE A 410 18.41 2.42 16.42
N MET A 411 18.20 1.42 15.57
CA MET A 411 19.00 1.18 14.36
C MET A 411 18.25 1.70 13.15
N LEU A 412 18.86 2.59 12.38
CA LEU A 412 18.26 3.24 11.20
C LEU A 412 19.14 2.99 9.96
N PRO A 413 18.55 2.89 8.74
CA PRO A 413 19.32 2.81 7.51
C PRO A 413 20.18 4.06 7.33
N TYR A 414 21.51 3.89 7.32
CA TYR A 414 22.42 5.00 7.07
C TYR A 414 22.43 5.32 5.58
N LYS A 415 22.32 6.61 5.27
CA LYS A 415 22.57 7.14 3.93
C LYS A 415 23.92 7.84 3.97
N ALA A 416 24.93 7.24 3.35
CA ALA A 416 26.15 7.97 3.02
C ALA A 416 25.78 9.16 2.11
N GLN A 417 26.40 10.31 2.36
CA GLN A 417 26.27 11.50 1.52
C GLN A 417 26.74 11.22 0.09
#